data_AF-R4K418-F1
#
_entry.id   AF-R4K418-F1
#
_cell.length_a   1.000
_cell.length_b   1.000
_cell.length_c   1.000
_cell.angle_alpha   90.00
_cell.angle_beta   90.00
_cell.angle_gamma   90.00
#
_symmetry.space_group_name_H-M   'P 1'
#
loop_
_entity.id
_entity.type
_entity.pdbx_description
1 polymer ?
#
loop_
_entity_poly.entity_id
_entity_poly.type
_entity_poly.pdbx_seq_one_letter_code
_entity_poly.pdbx_strand_id
1 'polypeptide(L)'
;MSFSDNQSYIFETPLIEGIIKSRPNRFIMDVEIDNTIYKCHCPSTGRIGNIIFKDIPCLLSRGKDEKRKTPYTVEAISLELPTDSTKTWIGINQNAVNRYVEHFLKTGQLSKIVANGHNAIREQKLGNSRLDFLVESTYLEVKTPQLKKAVLPFFIFL
;
A
#
# COMPACT_ATOMS: atom_id res chain seq x y z
N MET A 1 -11.97 14.07 -25.38
CA MET A 1 -11.25 12.93 -24.78
C MET A 1 -12.04 12.46 -23.59
N SER A 2 -12.77 11.36 -23.75
CA SER A 2 -13.55 10.70 -22.71
C SER A 2 -12.60 10.32 -21.57
N PHE A 3 -12.90 10.75 -20.35
CA PHE A 3 -12.24 10.29 -19.14
C PHE A 3 -12.39 8.76 -19.13
N SER A 4 -11.29 8.06 -19.35
CA SER A 4 -11.20 6.61 -19.35
C SER A 4 -11.80 6.06 -18.05
N ASP A 5 -12.58 4.98 -18.17
CA ASP A 5 -13.03 4.18 -17.03
C ASP A 5 -11.91 4.06 -15.99
N ASN A 6 -12.18 4.49 -14.76
CA ASN A 6 -11.20 4.48 -13.71
C ASN A 6 -10.92 3.02 -13.33
N GLN A 7 -9.95 2.39 -14.00
CA GLN A 7 -9.67 0.96 -13.89
C GLN A 7 -9.12 0.66 -12.50
N SER A 8 -10.02 0.25 -11.61
CA SER A 8 -9.67 -0.08 -10.23
C SER A 8 -8.67 -1.23 -10.17
N TYR A 9 -7.73 -1.16 -9.24
CA TYR A 9 -6.86 -2.28 -8.93
C TYR A 9 -7.66 -3.35 -8.18
N ILE A 10 -7.66 -4.58 -8.69
CA ILE A 10 -8.39 -5.70 -8.09
C ILE A 10 -7.41 -6.57 -7.31
N PHE A 11 -7.66 -6.74 -6.01
CA PHE A 11 -6.93 -7.71 -5.20
C PHE A 11 -7.40 -9.13 -5.53
N GLU A 12 -6.46 -10.07 -5.51
CA GLU A 12 -6.75 -11.48 -5.84
C GLU A 12 -7.74 -12.12 -4.85
N THR A 13 -7.76 -11.63 -3.62
CA THR A 13 -8.75 -11.99 -2.61
C THR A 13 -9.42 -10.72 -2.10
N PRO A 14 -10.73 -10.76 -1.78
CA PRO A 14 -11.39 -9.64 -1.12
C PRO A 14 -10.66 -9.26 0.16
N LEU A 15 -10.49 -7.96 0.38
CA LEU A 15 -9.88 -7.46 1.60
C LEU A 15 -10.85 -7.64 2.77
N ILE A 16 -10.30 -8.01 3.91
CA ILE A 16 -11.04 -8.23 5.16
C ILE A 16 -10.77 -7.03 6.06
N GLU A 17 -11.83 -6.38 6.56
CA GLU A 17 -11.69 -5.33 7.58
C GLU A 17 -11.45 -5.97 8.95
N GLY A 18 -10.53 -5.38 9.71
CA GLY A 18 -10.23 -5.80 11.08
C GLY A 18 -9.67 -4.65 11.90
N ILE A 19 -9.48 -4.86 13.20
CA ILE A 19 -9.00 -3.84 14.13
C ILE A 19 -7.62 -4.22 14.66
N ILE A 20 -6.61 -3.39 14.39
CA ILE A 20 -5.26 -3.60 14.92
C ILE A 20 -5.30 -3.32 16.42
N LYS A 21 -5.03 -4.34 17.24
CA LYS A 21 -4.96 -4.22 18.71
C LYS A 21 -3.57 -3.85 19.17
N SER A 22 -2.54 -4.35 18.49
CA SER A 22 -1.16 -4.01 18.78
C SER A 22 -0.21 -4.26 17.59
N ARG A 23 0.97 -3.63 17.62
CA ARG A 23 2.10 -3.93 16.72
C ARG A 23 3.31 -4.33 17.57
N PRO A 24 3.41 -5.60 18.00
CA PRO A 24 4.43 -6.02 18.96
C PRO A 24 5.86 -5.91 18.40
N ASN A 25 6.03 -6.00 17.07
CA ASN A 25 7.31 -5.76 16.41
C ASN A 25 7.11 -5.25 14.98
N ARG A 26 8.21 -4.93 14.28
CA ARG A 26 8.13 -4.34 12.93
C ARG A 26 7.51 -5.23 11.86
N PHE A 27 7.40 -6.54 12.10
CA PHE A 27 6.91 -7.54 11.13
C PHE A 27 5.56 -8.15 11.48
N ILE A 28 5.03 -7.91 12.69
CA ILE A 28 3.81 -8.52 13.21
C ILE A 28 2.87 -7.43 13.72
N MET A 29 1.59 -7.58 13.39
CA MET A 29 0.47 -6.86 13.99
C MET A 29 -0.54 -7.88 14.53
N ASP A 30 -1.02 -7.66 15.74
CA ASP A 30 -2.14 -8.42 16.30
C ASP A 30 -3.43 -7.72 15.86
N VAL A 31 -4.25 -8.43 15.10
CA VAL A 31 -5.47 -7.87 14.49
C VAL A 31 -6.67 -8.70 14.88
N GLU A 32 -7.70 -8.04 15.39
CA GLU A 32 -8.99 -8.64 15.71
C GLU A 32 -9.86 -8.68 14.46
N ILE A 33 -10.33 -9.88 14.12
CA ILE A 33 -11.25 -10.18 13.02
C ILE A 33 -12.32 -11.10 13.61
N ASP A 34 -13.60 -10.76 13.49
CA ASP A 34 -14.71 -11.56 14.03
C ASP A 34 -14.47 -12.01 15.50
N ASN A 35 -14.05 -11.07 16.36
CA ASN A 35 -13.70 -11.28 17.77
C ASN A 35 -12.52 -12.25 18.05
N THR A 36 -11.75 -12.60 17.03
CA THR A 36 -10.56 -13.46 17.14
C THR A 36 -9.30 -12.68 16.80
N ILE A 37 -8.27 -12.77 17.64
CA ILE A 37 -6.99 -12.11 17.41
C ILE A 37 -6.09 -13.00 16.55
N TYR A 38 -5.69 -12.49 15.39
CA TYR A 38 -4.74 -13.11 14.48
C TYR A 38 -3.41 -12.36 14.45
N LYS A 39 -2.31 -13.12 14.39
CA LYS A 39 -0.99 -12.58 14.07
C LYS A 39 -0.87 -12.35 12.57
N CYS A 40 -0.86 -11.09 12.18
CA CYS A 40 -0.81 -10.66 10.79
C CYS A 40 0.59 -10.15 10.44
N HIS A 41 0.99 -10.32 9.19
CA HIS A 41 2.23 -9.75 8.69
C HIS A 41 2.09 -8.22 8.53
N CYS A 42 3.03 -7.47 9.08
CA CYS A 42 3.23 -6.05 8.81
C CYS A 42 4.23 -5.88 7.67
N PRO A 43 3.80 -5.49 6.45
CA PRO A 43 4.66 -5.32 5.28
C PRO A 43 5.40 -3.97 5.24
N SER A 44 5.40 -3.23 6.35
CA SER A 44 6.14 -1.97 6.49
C SER A 44 7.29 -2.14 7.47
N THR A 45 8.52 -1.97 6.98
CA THR A 45 9.74 -2.15 7.78
C THR A 45 10.09 -0.92 8.64
N GLY A 46 9.47 0.22 8.34
CA GLY A 46 9.72 1.51 8.99
C GLY A 46 8.69 1.91 10.05
N ARG A 47 8.93 3.07 10.65
CA ARG A 47 7.90 3.80 11.41
C ARG A 47 6.92 4.41 10.43
N ILE A 48 5.65 4.09 10.57
CA ILE A 48 4.57 4.75 9.83
C ILE A 48 4.16 5.97 10.67
N GLY A 49 4.89 7.08 10.50
CA GLY A 49 4.68 8.29 11.30
C GLY A 49 4.83 8.06 12.81
N ASN A 50 4.02 8.80 13.59
CA ASN A 50 3.88 8.66 15.05
C ASN A 50 2.56 7.93 15.41
N ILE A 51 2.06 7.04 14.54
CA ILE A 51 0.81 6.34 14.79
C ILE A 51 0.99 5.35 15.95
N ILE A 52 0.05 5.41 16.89
CA ILE A 52 -0.15 4.37 17.88
C ILE A 52 -1.04 3.30 17.24
N PHE A 53 -0.46 2.13 16.96
CA PHE A 53 -1.14 0.99 16.37
C PHE A 53 -1.97 0.24 17.42
N LYS A 54 -3.00 0.91 17.95
CA LYS A 54 -3.92 0.35 18.94
C LYS A 54 -5.34 0.83 18.65
N ASP A 55 -6.23 -0.14 18.49
CA ASP A 55 -7.64 0.02 18.18
C ASP A 55 -7.88 0.84 16.89
N ILE A 56 -7.01 0.64 15.89
CA ILE A 56 -7.14 1.30 14.57
C ILE A 56 -7.69 0.35 13.51
N PRO A 57 -8.58 0.82 12.61
CA PRO A 57 -9.07 -0.02 11.51
C PRO A 57 -7.99 -0.34 10.49
N CYS A 58 -8.07 -1.52 9.90
CA CYS A 58 -7.19 -1.96 8.83
C CYS A 58 -7.89 -2.85 7.81
N LEU A 59 -7.27 -2.97 6.64
CA LEU A 59 -7.64 -3.93 5.61
C LEU A 59 -6.56 -4.99 5.48
N LEU A 60 -7.00 -6.24 5.37
CA LEU A 60 -6.16 -7.42 5.35
C LEU A 60 -6.34 -8.20 4.05
N SER A 61 -5.24 -8.67 3.47
CA SER A 61 -5.29 -9.72 2.44
C SER A 61 -4.99 -11.09 3.05
N ARG A 62 -5.59 -12.15 2.50
CA ARG A 62 -5.30 -13.52 2.91
C ARG A 62 -4.05 -14.03 2.19
N GLY A 63 -3.13 -14.63 2.94
CA GLY A 63 -1.97 -15.31 2.39
C GLY A 63 -2.38 -16.56 1.60
N LYS A 64 -1.74 -16.77 0.44
CA LYS A 64 -1.98 -17.96 -0.41
C LYS A 64 -1.37 -19.25 0.14
N ASP A 65 -0.27 -19.12 0.89
CA ASP A 65 0.47 -20.26 1.41
C ASP A 65 0.01 -20.58 2.83
N GLU A 66 -0.65 -21.72 2.98
CA GLU A 66 -1.14 -22.24 4.26
C GLU A 66 -0.02 -22.54 5.26
N LYS A 67 1.23 -22.70 4.80
CA LYS A 67 2.39 -22.93 5.66
C LYS A 67 2.90 -21.66 6.33
N ARG A 68 2.38 -20.49 5.97
CA ARG A 68 2.79 -19.22 6.57
C ARG A 68 2.38 -19.16 8.04
N LYS A 69 3.33 -18.75 8.89
CA LYS A 69 3.07 -18.42 10.31
C LYS A 69 2.08 -17.26 10.50
N THR A 70 1.88 -16.45 9.46
CA THR A 70 0.97 -15.30 9.44
C THR A 70 -0.04 -15.50 8.30
N PRO A 71 -1.30 -15.84 8.59
CA PRO A 71 -2.31 -16.13 7.58
C PRO A 71 -2.77 -14.88 6.81
N TYR A 72 -2.55 -13.69 7.36
CA TYR A 72 -2.95 -12.42 6.77
C TYR A 72 -1.79 -11.44 6.64
N THR A 73 -1.91 -10.50 5.71
CA THR A 73 -1.03 -9.33 5.57
C THR A 73 -1.86 -8.06 5.71
N VAL A 74 -1.39 -7.09 6.50
CA VAL A 74 -2.04 -5.78 6.62
C VAL A 74 -1.70 -4.92 5.40
N GLU A 75 -2.69 -4.65 4.55
CA GLU A 75 -2.53 -3.91 3.29
C GLU A 75 -2.67 -2.40 3.48
N ALA A 76 -3.66 -1.99 4.29
CA ALA A 76 -3.97 -0.59 4.53
C ALA A 76 -4.46 -0.36 5.97
N ILE A 77 -4.37 0.89 6.42
CA ILE A 77 -4.89 1.36 7.71
C ILE A 77 -5.76 2.59 7.53
N SER A 78 -6.62 2.85 8.50
CA SER A 78 -7.43 4.06 8.61
C SER A 78 -7.01 4.83 9.85
N LEU A 79 -7.09 6.16 9.81
CA LEU A 79 -6.90 7.02 11.00
C LEU A 79 -8.23 7.44 11.63
N GLU A 80 -9.32 7.13 10.94
CA GLU A 80 -10.70 7.26 11.40
C GLU A 80 -11.00 6.21 12.47
N LEU A 81 -12.05 6.47 13.26
CA LEU A 81 -12.47 5.58 14.33
C LEU A 81 -13.11 4.32 13.74
N PRO A 82 -13.04 3.17 14.44
CA PRO A 82 -13.75 1.95 14.04
C PRO A 82 -15.25 2.17 13.80
N THR A 83 -15.87 3.07 14.57
CA THR A 83 -17.29 3.43 14.52
C THR A 83 -17.66 4.33 13.35
N ASP A 84 -16.68 4.89 12.63
CA ASP A 84 -16.97 5.80 11.53
C ASP A 84 -17.55 5.04 10.33
N SER A 85 -18.66 5.57 9.80
CA SER A 85 -19.37 5.00 8.65
C SER A 85 -18.58 5.07 7.35
N THR A 86 -17.62 5.98 7.27
CA THR A 86 -16.74 6.16 6.11
C THR A 86 -15.29 6.20 6.59
N LYS A 87 -14.42 5.43 5.94
CA LYS A 87 -13.00 5.33 6.27
C LYS A 87 -12.15 5.66 5.05
N THR A 88 -11.09 6.44 5.25
CA THR A 88 -10.05 6.66 4.25
C THR A 88 -8.92 5.68 4.48
N TRP A 89 -8.56 4.95 3.43
CA TRP A 89 -7.53 3.90 3.54
C TRP A 89 -6.17 4.40 3.07
N ILE A 90 -5.16 4.16 3.90
CA ILE A 90 -3.75 4.46 3.65
C ILE A 90 -3.03 3.15 3.43
N GLY A 91 -2.59 2.89 2.19
CA GLY A 91 -1.81 1.70 1.85
C GLY A 91 -0.45 1.70 2.54
N ILE A 92 -0.10 0.60 3.22
CA ILE A 92 1.17 0.46 3.98
C ILE A 92 2.08 -0.65 3.43
N ASN A 93 1.63 -1.40 2.43
CA ASN A 93 2.39 -2.52 1.86
C ASN A 93 3.53 -2.07 0.96
N GLN A 94 4.72 -1.96 1.54
CA GLN A 94 5.95 -1.54 0.84
C GLN A 94 6.40 -2.57 -0.20
N ASN A 95 6.05 -3.85 -0.02
CA ASN A 95 6.43 -4.91 -0.96
C ASN A 95 5.53 -4.90 -2.22
N ALA A 96 4.32 -4.36 -2.12
CA ALA A 96 3.35 -4.35 -3.21
C ALA A 96 3.22 -2.99 -3.91
N VAL A 97 3.75 -1.92 -3.33
CA VAL A 97 3.53 -0.55 -3.83
C VAL A 97 3.90 -0.35 -5.30
N ASN A 98 5.05 -0.87 -5.74
CA ASN A 98 5.48 -0.73 -7.13
C ASN A 98 4.51 -1.44 -8.09
N ARG A 99 3.91 -2.56 -7.68
CA ARG A 99 2.88 -3.23 -8.50
C ARG A 99 1.61 -2.38 -8.62
N TYR A 100 1.22 -1.65 -7.58
CA TYR A 100 0.07 -0.73 -7.66
C TYR A 100 0.38 0.46 -8.56
N VAL A 101 1.55 1.08 -8.41
CA VAL A 101 1.98 2.19 -9.26
C VAL A 101 2.08 1.76 -10.72
N GLU A 102 2.64 0.58 -11.00
CA GLU A 102 2.72 0.01 -12.35
C GLU A 102 1.33 -0.14 -12.98
N HIS A 103 0.34 -0.63 -12.24
CA HIS A 103 -1.05 -0.70 -12.71
C HIS A 103 -1.59 0.68 -13.07
N PHE A 104 -1.41 1.67 -12.19
CA PHE A 104 -1.91 3.03 -12.43
C PHE A 104 -1.16 3.78 -13.55
N LEU A 105 0.11 3.45 -13.78
CA LEU A 105 0.88 3.91 -14.94
C LEU A 105 0.32 3.32 -16.23
N LYS A 106 0.15 1.99 -16.28
CA LYS A 106 -0.33 1.27 -17.47
C LYS A 106 -1.77 1.63 -17.86
N THR A 107 -2.60 1.92 -16.87
CA THR A 107 -4.00 2.32 -17.07
C THR A 107 -4.19 3.82 -17.28
N GLY A 108 -3.11 4.61 -17.31
CA GLY A 108 -3.16 6.06 -17.58
C GLY A 108 -3.70 6.91 -16.43
N GLN A 109 -3.97 6.32 -15.26
CA GLN A 109 -4.48 7.02 -14.07
C GLN A 109 -3.46 8.00 -13.46
N LEU A 110 -2.18 7.83 -13.76
CA LEU A 110 -1.10 8.75 -13.38
C LEU A 110 -0.66 9.69 -14.52
N SER A 111 -1.49 9.85 -15.56
CA SER A 111 -1.20 10.71 -16.73
C SER A 111 -0.92 12.18 -16.39
N LYS A 112 -1.42 12.68 -15.26
CA LYS A 112 -1.11 14.03 -14.75
C LYS A 112 0.30 14.16 -14.18
N ILE A 113 0.95 13.05 -13.86
CA ILE A 113 2.32 12.99 -13.32
C ILE A 113 3.29 12.67 -14.46
N VAL A 114 2.94 11.70 -15.30
CA VAL A 114 3.79 11.27 -16.43
C VAL A 114 2.92 10.82 -17.61
N ALA A 115 3.26 11.27 -18.82
CA ALA A 115 2.63 10.78 -20.04
C ALA A 115 3.09 9.36 -20.37
N ASN A 116 2.32 8.63 -21.18
CA ASN A 116 2.71 7.32 -21.73
C ASN A 116 3.14 6.27 -20.68
N GLY A 117 2.51 6.26 -19.50
CA GLY A 117 2.83 5.33 -18.41
C GLY A 117 2.75 3.82 -18.77
N HIS A 118 2.11 3.45 -19.87
CA HIS A 118 2.13 2.09 -20.40
C HIS A 118 3.53 1.61 -20.85
N ASN A 119 4.45 2.53 -21.12
CA ASN A 119 5.86 2.26 -21.47
C ASN A 119 6.79 2.15 -20.25
N ALA A 120 6.24 2.09 -19.04
CA ALA A 120 7.03 2.05 -17.81
C ALA A 120 7.93 0.79 -17.74
N ILE A 121 9.21 1.00 -17.48
CA ILE A 121 10.22 -0.05 -17.28
C ILE A 121 10.67 -0.03 -15.82
N ARG A 122 10.66 -1.18 -15.15
CA ARG A 122 11.01 -1.29 -13.72
C ARG A 122 12.52 -1.35 -13.47
N GLU A 123 12.91 -0.99 -12.25
CA GLU A 123 14.24 -1.23 -11.66
C GLU A 123 15.40 -0.73 -12.52
N GLN A 124 15.27 0.50 -13.03
CA GLN A 124 16.25 1.08 -13.95
C GLN A 124 17.49 1.59 -13.22
N LYS A 125 18.65 1.25 -13.76
CA LYS A 125 19.95 1.66 -13.21
C LYS A 125 20.25 3.10 -13.61
N LEU A 126 20.52 3.96 -12.61
CA LEU A 126 21.01 5.32 -12.80
C LEU A 126 22.31 5.49 -12.01
N GLY A 127 23.44 5.48 -12.72
CA GLY A 127 24.77 5.46 -12.11
C GLY A 127 24.95 4.24 -11.21
N ASN A 128 25.18 4.47 -9.91
CA ASN A 128 25.33 3.43 -8.89
C ASN A 128 24.03 3.09 -8.16
N SER A 129 22.92 3.75 -8.50
CA SER A 129 21.61 3.55 -7.89
C SER A 129 20.64 2.85 -8.85
N ARG A 130 19.52 2.36 -8.31
CA ARG A 130 18.37 1.91 -9.09
C ARG A 130 17.16 2.75 -8.68
N LEU A 131 16.39 3.16 -9.68
CA LEU A 131 15.11 3.85 -9.49
C LEU A 131 13.97 2.89 -9.85
N ASP A 132 12.82 3.10 -9.21
CA ASP A 132 11.69 2.18 -9.32
C ASP A 132 11.17 2.02 -10.75
N PHE A 133 11.04 3.13 -11.49
CA PHE A 133 10.59 3.13 -12.89
C PHE A 133 11.35 4.13 -13.77
N LEU A 134 11.36 3.85 -15.08
CA LEU A 134 11.61 4.80 -16.15
C LEU A 134 10.40 4.79 -17.09
N VAL A 135 9.83 5.95 -17.34
CA VAL A 135 8.81 6.15 -18.35
C VAL A 135 9.39 7.07 -19.40
N GLU A 136 9.73 6.51 -20.56
CA GLU A 136 10.47 7.19 -21.63
C GLU A 136 11.79 7.80 -21.14
N SER A 137 11.80 9.12 -20.86
CA SER A 137 12.98 9.85 -20.37
C SER A 137 12.84 10.32 -18.91
N THR A 138 11.74 9.97 -18.25
CA THR A 138 11.42 10.38 -16.88
C THR A 138 11.62 9.22 -15.92
N TYR A 139 12.54 9.37 -14.98
CA TYR A 139 12.69 8.42 -13.88
C TYR A 139 11.65 8.69 -12.80
N LEU A 140 11.13 7.63 -12.17
CA LEU A 140 10.18 7.72 -11.08
C LEU A 140 10.67 6.88 -9.91
N GLU A 141 10.68 7.49 -8.73
CA GLU A 141 10.90 6.79 -7.46
C GLU A 141 9.60 6.78 -6.66
N VAL A 142 9.20 5.60 -6.21
CA VAL A 142 7.97 5.36 -5.47
C VAL A 142 8.26 5.25 -3.98
N LYS A 143 7.53 6.03 -3.19
CA LYS A 143 7.59 5.97 -1.73
C LYS A 143 6.20 5.74 -1.15
N THR A 144 6.15 4.84 -0.17
CA THR A 144 4.97 4.66 0.68
C THR A 144 4.84 5.82 1.68
N PRO A 145 3.62 6.19 2.10
CA PRO A 145 3.40 7.31 2.99
C PRO A 145 4.17 7.17 4.30
N GLN A 146 4.88 8.24 4.66
CA GLN A 146 5.38 8.45 6.01
C GLN A 146 4.55 9.58 6.60
N LEU A 147 3.63 9.26 7.51
CA LEU A 147 2.67 10.20 8.11
C LEU A 147 3.29 11.31 8.99
N LYS A 148 4.60 11.59 8.85
CA LYS A 148 5.27 12.76 9.45
C LYS A 148 4.96 14.07 8.71
N LYS A 149 4.48 14.00 7.47
CA LYS A 149 3.96 15.15 6.72
C LYS A 149 2.61 14.73 6.15
N ALA A 150 1.57 15.51 6.45
CA ALA A 150 0.23 15.22 5.97
C ALA A 150 0.22 15.19 4.43
N VAL A 151 -0.65 14.34 3.88
CA VAL A 151 -1.21 14.36 2.52
C VAL A 151 -0.60 13.37 1.48
N LEU A 152 -1.54 12.56 0.94
CA LEU A 152 -1.56 11.63 -0.20
C LEU A 152 -0.94 10.21 -0.08
N PRO A 153 -1.61 9.17 -0.65
CA PRO A 153 -1.32 7.75 -0.41
C PRO A 153 -0.06 7.22 -1.10
N PHE A 154 0.58 7.95 -2.02
CA PHE A 154 1.86 7.60 -2.62
C PHE A 154 2.63 8.86 -2.99
N PHE A 155 3.94 8.90 -2.69
CA PHE A 155 4.83 9.92 -3.24
C PHE A 155 5.54 9.34 -4.46
N ILE A 156 5.44 10.03 -5.58
CA ILE A 156 6.29 9.82 -6.75
C ILE A 156 7.26 11.00 -6.76
N PHE A 157 8.55 10.73 -6.60
CA PHE A 157 9.58 11.73 -6.89
C PHE A 157 9.97 11.57 -8.36
N LEU A 158 9.86 12.68 -9.10
CA LEU A 158 10.39 12.87 -10.45
C LEU A 158 11.87 13.25 -10.37
#